data_AF-A0A7C7MUW2-F1
#
_entry.id   AF-A0A7C7MUW2-F1
#
_cell.length_a   1.000
_cell.length_b   1.000
_cell.length_c   1.000
_cell.angle_alpha   90.00
_cell.angle_beta   90.00
_cell.angle_gamma   90.00
#
_symmetry.space_group_name_H-M   'P 1'
#
loop_
_entity.id
_entity.type
_entity.pdbx_description
1 polymer ?
#
loop_
_entity_poly.entity_id
_entity_poly.type
_entity_poly.pdbx_seq_one_letter_code
_entity_poly.pdbx_strand_id
1 'polypeptide(L)'
;MVIDDKVMETIDLDEVFLVGPYKFKSRYERRRYLILQKKTRHVWPYAVMASERLTELNERLNKIESKSKRKKYTKIVQNYIEDEFTEELKKLTKTEGQILVKLMYRQTGTTTV
;
A
#
# COMPACT_ATOMS: atom_id res chain seq x y z
N MET A 1 6.08 -21.47 9.53
CA MET A 1 7.32 -21.92 8.85
C MET A 1 8.06 -22.76 9.88
N VAL A 2 8.36 -24.03 9.58
CA VAL A 2 8.92 -24.97 10.57
C VAL A 2 10.39 -24.59 10.82
N ILE A 3 10.67 -24.20 12.06
CA ILE A 3 12.00 -24.15 12.65
C ILE A 3 11.86 -24.97 13.93
N ASP A 4 12.57 -26.09 13.97
CA ASP A 4 12.88 -26.94 15.13
C ASP A 4 11.97 -26.81 16.36
N ASP A 5 10.99 -27.72 16.46
CA ASP A 5 10.45 -28.36 17.67
C ASP A 5 10.26 -27.52 18.97
N LYS A 6 10.01 -26.21 18.86
CA LYS A 6 9.80 -25.33 20.01
C LYS A 6 8.39 -24.74 19.98
N VAL A 7 7.53 -25.24 20.85
CA VAL A 7 6.25 -24.60 21.18
C VAL A 7 6.56 -23.27 21.84
N MET A 8 6.44 -22.17 21.11
CA MET A 8 6.56 -20.82 21.68
C MET A 8 5.27 -20.53 22.46
N GLU A 9 5.34 -20.57 23.79
CA GLU A 9 4.22 -20.24 24.70
C GLU A 9 3.81 -18.75 24.65
N THR A 10 4.59 -17.90 23.98
CA THR A 10 4.40 -16.46 23.93
C THR A 10 4.44 -15.92 22.49
N ILE A 11 3.49 -15.07 22.16
CA ILE A 11 3.44 -14.34 20.88
C ILE A 11 4.28 -13.07 21.05
N ASP A 12 5.37 -12.95 20.30
CA ASP A 12 6.11 -11.69 20.17
C ASP A 12 5.30 -10.70 19.32
N LEU A 13 5.01 -9.52 19.88
CA LEU A 13 4.30 -8.45 19.19
C LEU A 13 5.29 -7.43 18.64
N ASP A 14 4.97 -6.88 17.47
CA ASP A 14 5.76 -5.79 16.89
C ASP A 14 5.74 -4.56 17.81
N GLU A 15 6.91 -3.95 18.01
CA GLU A 15 7.05 -2.71 18.76
C GLU A 15 6.29 -1.56 18.07
N VAL A 16 5.50 -0.81 18.85
CA VAL A 16 4.73 0.33 18.34
C VAL A 16 5.26 1.63 18.94
N PHE A 17 5.62 2.58 18.08
CA PHE A 17 6.01 3.92 18.50
C PHE A 17 4.79 4.73 18.97
N LEU A 18 4.74 5.01 20.27
CA LEU A 18 3.76 5.93 20.85
C LEU A 18 4.25 7.38 20.70
N VAL A 19 3.73 8.08 19.70
CA VAL A 19 3.96 9.52 19.56
C VAL A 19 2.96 10.26 20.43
N GLY A 20 3.46 11.13 21.33
CA GLY A 20 2.62 11.97 22.19
C GLY A 20 1.65 12.88 21.40
N PRO A 21 0.63 13.46 22.06
CA PRO A 21 -0.38 14.25 21.38
C PRO A 21 0.24 15.43 20.63
N TYR A 22 -0.04 15.53 19.32
CA TYR A 22 0.48 16.60 18.49
C TYR A 22 -0.09 17.96 18.92
N LYS A 23 0.79 18.90 19.27
CA LYS A 23 0.40 20.29 19.63
C LYS A 23 0.23 21.11 18.36
N PHE A 24 -1.01 21.43 18.01
CA PHE A 24 -1.31 22.32 16.87
C PHE A 24 -1.06 23.78 17.22
N LYS A 25 -0.42 24.53 16.33
CA LYS A 25 -0.17 25.97 16.48
C LYS A 25 -1.44 26.80 16.29
N SER A 26 -2.43 26.27 15.56
CA SER A 26 -3.69 26.96 15.28
C SER A 26 -4.88 26.03 15.09
N ARG A 27 -6.10 26.57 15.22
CA ARG A 27 -7.33 25.85 14.87
C ARG A 27 -7.38 25.39 13.41
N TYR A 28 -6.80 26.18 12.51
CA TYR A 28 -6.73 25.86 11.09
C TYR A 28 -5.82 24.64 10.83
N GLU A 29 -4.66 24.59 11.47
CA GLU A 29 -3.75 23.44 11.40
C GLU A 29 -4.42 22.16 11.93
N ARG A 30 -5.09 22.25 13.09
CA ARG A 30 -5.85 21.13 13.65
C ARG A 30 -6.90 20.62 12.67
N ARG A 31 -7.65 21.51 12.02
CA ARG A 31 -8.67 21.14 11.03
C ARG A 31 -8.03 20.41 9.84
N ARG A 32 -6.93 20.94 9.28
CA ARG A 32 -6.21 20.30 8.16
C ARG A 32 -5.74 18.89 8.52
N TYR A 33 -5.17 18.73 9.72
CA TYR A 33 -4.74 17.43 10.21
C TYR A 33 -5.89 16.43 10.31
N LEU A 34 -7.03 16.82 10.89
CA LEU A 34 -8.20 15.94 11.02
C LEU A 34 -8.78 15.54 9.66
N ILE A 35 -8.79 16.45 8.68
CA ILE A 35 -9.21 16.15 7.31
C ILE A 35 -8.26 15.13 6.68
N LEU A 36 -6.95 15.34 6.82
CA LEU A 36 -5.95 14.39 6.33
C LEU A 36 -6.13 13.03 6.99
N GLN A 37 -6.24 12.97 8.31
CA GLN A 37 -6.48 11.73 9.06
C GLN A 37 -7.72 10.99 8.55
N LYS A 38 -8.84 11.69 8.34
CA LYS A 38 -10.07 11.10 7.81
C LYS A 38 -9.85 10.52 6.41
N LYS A 39 -9.23 11.29 5.51
CA LYS A 39 -8.93 10.84 4.13
C LYS A 39 -7.98 9.65 4.13
N THR A 40 -6.91 9.68 4.93
CA THR A 40 -5.96 8.57 5.06
C THR A 40 -6.64 7.30 5.55
N ARG A 41 -7.54 7.38 6.55
CA ARG A 41 -8.32 6.22 7.01
C ARG A 41 -9.25 5.67 5.92
N HIS A 42 -9.86 6.54 5.13
CA HIS A 42 -10.72 6.14 4.02
C HIS A 42 -9.93 5.46 2.88
N VAL A 43 -8.73 5.96 2.59
CA VAL A 43 -7.87 5.46 1.51
C VAL A 43 -7.11 4.18 1.90
N TRP A 44 -6.84 3.97 3.19
CA TRP A 44 -6.00 2.87 3.68
C TRP A 44 -6.39 1.48 3.14
N PRO A 45 -7.66 1.06 3.12
CA PRO A 45 -8.04 -0.26 2.60
C PRO A 45 -7.64 -0.47 1.14
N TYR A 46 -7.79 0.57 0.31
CA TYR A 46 -7.38 0.53 -1.10
C TYR A 46 -5.86 0.40 -1.24
N ALA A 47 -5.08 1.07 -0.38
CA ALA A 47 -3.62 0.97 -0.38
C ALA A 47 -3.14 -0.45 -0.06
N VAL A 48 -3.77 -1.10 0.93
CA VAL A 48 -3.46 -2.48 1.32
C VAL A 48 -3.76 -3.44 0.18
N MET A 49 -4.98 -3.40 -0.39
CA MET A 49 -5.36 -4.26 -1.51
C MET A 49 -4.42 -4.09 -2.72
N ALA A 50 -4.08 -2.84 -3.05
CA ALA A 50 -3.15 -2.53 -4.12
C ALA A 50 -1.75 -3.10 -3.88
N SER A 51 -1.22 -2.95 -2.66
CA SER A 51 0.10 -3.46 -2.32
C SER A 51 0.16 -4.98 -2.36
N GLU A 52 -0.89 -5.66 -1.89
CA GLU A 52 -0.99 -7.13 -1.95
C GLU A 52 -1.00 -7.62 -3.40
N ARG A 53 -1.88 -7.05 -4.25
CA ARG A 53 -1.96 -7.39 -5.68
C ARG A 53 -0.64 -7.15 -6.38
N LEU A 54 0.00 -6.00 -6.15
CA LEU A 54 1.28 -5.68 -6.77
C LEU A 54 2.38 -6.67 -6.33
N THR A 55 2.39 -7.06 -5.06
CA THR A 55 3.33 -8.06 -4.53
C THR A 55 3.15 -9.41 -5.22
N GLU A 56 1.91 -9.90 -5.31
CA GLU A 56 1.59 -11.17 -5.98
C GLU A 56 2.00 -11.14 -7.47
N LEU A 57 1.73 -10.04 -8.15
CA LEU A 57 2.07 -9.86 -9.56
C LEU A 57 3.60 -9.84 -9.76
N ASN A 58 4.34 -9.18 -8.88
CA ASN A 58 5.80 -9.18 -8.88
C ASN A 58 6.37 -10.58 -8.63
N GLU A 59 5.82 -11.34 -7.69
CA GLU A 59 6.23 -12.72 -7.45
C GLU A 59 6.01 -13.62 -8.68
N ARG A 60 4.85 -13.49 -9.34
CA ARG A 60 4.56 -14.23 -10.58
C ARG A 60 5.52 -13.83 -11.70
N LEU A 61 5.83 -12.54 -11.82
CA LEU A 61 6.76 -12.02 -12.83
C LEU A 61 8.18 -12.53 -12.61
N ASN A 62 8.63 -12.63 -11.35
CA ASN A 62 9.93 -13.16 -10.98
C ASN A 62 10.09 -14.65 -11.30
N LYS A 63 9.00 -15.43 -11.29
CA LYS A 63 9.00 -16.86 -11.69
C LYS A 63 9.16 -17.08 -13.21
N ILE A 64 9.04 -16.03 -14.03
CA ILE A 64 9.14 -16.15 -15.49
C ILE A 64 10.59 -15.95 -15.94
N GLU A 65 11.26 -17.03 -16.30
CA GLU A 65 12.66 -17.02 -16.76
C GLU A 65 12.81 -16.41 -18.16
N SER A 66 11.91 -16.75 -19.09
CA SER A 66 12.00 -16.29 -20.49
C SER A 66 11.70 -14.79 -20.61
N LYS A 67 12.66 -14.02 -21.15
CA LYS A 67 12.54 -12.57 -21.40
C LYS A 67 11.30 -12.21 -22.25
N SER A 68 10.98 -13.02 -23.27
CA SER A 68 9.82 -12.80 -24.14
C SER A 68 8.50 -12.99 -23.39
N LYS A 69 8.38 -14.09 -22.63
CA LYS A 69 7.20 -14.35 -21.79
C LYS A 69 7.05 -13.29 -20.71
N ARG A 70 8.15 -12.84 -20.10
CA ARG A 70 8.15 -11.77 -19.09
C ARG A 70 7.62 -10.46 -19.66
N LYS A 71 8.07 -10.05 -20.86
CA LYS A 71 7.57 -8.85 -21.54
C LYS A 71 6.07 -8.95 -21.84
N LYS A 72 5.61 -10.10 -22.35
CA LYS A 72 4.17 -10.32 -22.62
C LYS A 72 3.34 -10.26 -21.34
N TYR A 73 3.80 -10.92 -20.28
CA TYR A 73 3.12 -10.94 -18.99
C TYR A 73 3.06 -9.55 -18.35
N THR A 74 4.17 -8.81 -18.36
CA THR A 74 4.24 -7.42 -17.86
C THR A 74 3.16 -6.55 -18.51
N LYS A 75 2.97 -6.67 -19.82
CA LYS A 75 1.97 -5.87 -20.55
C LYS A 75 0.53 -6.25 -20.18
N ILE A 76 0.25 -7.53 -20.00
CA ILE A 76 -1.06 -8.01 -19.53
C ILE A 76 -1.34 -7.45 -18.12
N VAL A 77 -0.36 -7.54 -17.24
CA VAL A 77 -0.44 -7.03 -15.87
C VAL A 77 -0.63 -5.52 -15.85
N GLN A 78 0.12 -4.77 -16.65
CA GLN A 78 0.00 -3.32 -16.74
C GLN A 78 -1.42 -2.91 -17.15
N ASN A 79 -1.98 -3.52 -18.20
CA ASN A 79 -3.35 -3.21 -18.62
C ASN A 79 -4.38 -3.57 -17.54
N TYR A 80 -4.24 -4.75 -16.91
CA TYR A 80 -5.13 -5.18 -15.83
C TYR A 80 -5.09 -4.23 -14.62
N ILE A 81 -3.88 -3.82 -14.21
CA ILE A 81 -3.71 -2.81 -13.17
C ILE A 81 -4.37 -1.52 -13.64
N GLU A 82 -4.03 -0.95 -14.79
CA GLU A 82 -4.60 0.31 -15.27
C GLU A 82 -6.14 0.28 -15.25
N ASP A 83 -6.77 -0.80 -15.70
CA ASP A 83 -8.23 -0.94 -15.71
C ASP A 83 -8.82 -1.01 -14.28
N GLU A 84 -8.33 -1.92 -13.43
CA GLU A 84 -8.86 -2.04 -12.05
C GLU A 84 -8.51 -0.84 -11.17
N PHE A 85 -7.29 -0.32 -11.28
CA PHE A 85 -6.85 0.86 -10.54
C PHE A 85 -7.64 2.09 -10.97
N THR A 86 -7.97 2.23 -12.26
CA THR A 86 -8.77 3.36 -12.73
C THR A 86 -10.17 3.32 -12.11
N GLU A 87 -10.80 2.16 -12.01
CA GLU A 87 -12.11 2.01 -11.37
C GLU A 87 -12.08 2.28 -9.85
N GLU A 88 -11.01 1.88 -9.15
CA GLU A 88 -10.83 2.22 -7.73
C GLU A 88 -10.48 3.70 -7.52
N LEU A 89 -9.62 4.27 -8.36
CA LEU A 89 -9.24 5.69 -8.32
C LEU A 89 -10.42 6.61 -8.63
N LYS A 90 -11.36 6.20 -9.49
CA LYS A 90 -12.60 6.94 -9.75
C LYS A 90 -13.46 7.12 -8.50
N LYS A 91 -13.35 6.22 -7.51
CA LYS A 91 -14.07 6.32 -6.22
C LYS A 91 -13.40 7.28 -5.25
N LEU A 92 -12.19 7.76 -5.55
CA LEU A 92 -11.41 8.64 -4.69
C LEU A 92 -11.37 10.07 -5.24
N THR A 93 -11.36 11.05 -4.35
CA THR A 93 -11.05 12.43 -4.75
C THR A 93 -9.58 12.55 -5.17
N LYS A 94 -9.23 13.55 -5.97
CA LYS A 94 -7.83 13.81 -6.41
C LYS A 94 -6.83 13.81 -5.24
N THR A 95 -7.19 14.41 -4.11
CA THR A 95 -6.35 14.43 -2.90
C THR A 95 -6.24 13.08 -2.20
N GLU A 96 -7.26 12.24 -2.31
CA GLU A 96 -7.24 10.88 -1.77
C GLU A 96 -6.39 9.96 -2.65
N GLY A 97 -6.45 10.10 -3.97
CA GLY A 97 -5.52 9.43 -4.89
C GLY A 97 -4.05 9.79 -4.60
N GLN A 98 -3.75 11.05 -4.29
CA GLN A 98 -2.41 11.46 -3.84
C GLN A 98 -1.98 10.78 -2.53
N ILE A 99 -2.92 10.57 -1.61
CA ILE A 99 -2.64 9.84 -0.36
C ILE A 99 -2.40 8.36 -0.67
N LEU A 100 -3.18 7.77 -1.58
CA LEU A 100 -3.04 6.37 -1.99
C LEU A 100 -1.64 6.09 -2.52
N VAL A 101 -1.18 6.88 -3.49
CA VAL A 101 0.17 6.74 -4.09
C VAL A 101 1.26 6.81 -3.02
N LYS A 102 1.14 7.72 -2.05
CA LYS A 102 2.09 7.83 -0.94
C LYS A 102 2.07 6.62 -0.01
N LEU A 103 0.89 6.06 0.26
CA LEU A 103 0.75 4.87 1.10
C LEU A 103 1.30 3.62 0.40
N MET A 104 1.03 3.46 -0.89
CA MET A 104 1.63 2.37 -1.68
C MET A 104 3.15 2.48 -1.69
N TYR A 105 3.69 3.67 -1.99
CA TYR A 105 5.14 3.90 -1.98
C TYR A 105 5.76 3.57 -0.60
N ARG A 106 5.07 3.91 0.49
CA ARG A 106 5.52 3.54 1.85
C ARG A 106 5.59 2.02 2.03
N GLN A 107 4.67 1.24 1.45
CA GLN A 107 4.64 -0.21 1.60
C GLN A 107 5.61 -0.93 0.67
N THR A 108 5.79 -0.43 -0.55
CA THR A 108 6.56 -1.14 -1.59
C THR A 108 7.95 -0.58 -1.85
N GLY A 109 8.26 0.62 -1.33
CA GLY A 109 9.53 1.33 -1.56
C GLY A 109 9.80 1.70 -3.03
N THR A 110 8.84 1.44 -3.92
CA THR A 110 9.00 1.53 -5.38
C THR A 110 7.97 2.50 -5.94
N THR A 111 8.42 3.44 -6.76
CA THR A 111 7.53 4.38 -7.45
C THR A 111 7.13 3.77 -8.80
N THR A 112 5.84 3.51 -9.00
CA THR A 112 5.30 3.33 -10.35
C THR A 112 4.87 4.71 -10.83
N VAL A 113 5.63 5.26 -11.78
CA VAL A 113 5.33 6.51 -12.51
C VAL A 113 5.02 6.15 -13.95
#